data_AF-M2RUM7-F1
#
_entry.id   AF-M2RUM7-F1
#
_cell.length_a   1.000
_cell.length_b   1.000
_cell.length_c   1.000
_cell.angle_alpha   90.00
_cell.angle_beta   90.00
_cell.angle_gamma   90.00
#
_symmetry.space_group_name_H-M   'P 1'
#
loop_
_entity.id
_entity.type
_entity.pdbx_description
1 polymer ?
#
loop_
_entity_poly.entity_id
_entity_poly.type
_entity_poly.pdbx_seq_one_letter_code
_entity_poly.pdbx_strand_id
1 'polypeptide(L)'
;MNISVSTEFTEHEQNILKKRLMFNDNVLNFYLEYLEKKYGDKSVCVLSTFFFENMRRANDPNVDKEGQFYHCSRWFSKKDLELKDLEYIIIPINVERHWTLLIYCLQSDRMLKGGKRKFCEEYEFDQRLNLLNEQIKLLAQEVQMNLSSVDENNIISEHKYNECLLLINKMKELINHFEVIEFEEENKRINEDIPLNEIAPCVLNLDSLNISNTPKFLSYTINEFIAWMYQRINIYWDDLEVNCIHVNVPQQPSNWECGEYLLYFVRIFLQYKPKTIKEFRSFLFTEDPTKERDLIQNAAIEMGFH
;
A
#
# COMPACT_ATOMS: atom_id res chain seq x y z
N MET A 1 -27.29 2.16 16.26
CA MET A 1 -26.08 2.75 16.86
C MET A 1 -25.90 4.12 16.24
N ASN A 2 -25.70 5.18 17.02
CA ASN A 2 -25.37 6.50 16.47
C ASN A 2 -23.89 6.48 16.07
N ILE A 3 -23.61 6.31 14.79
CA ILE A 3 -22.26 6.49 14.24
C ILE A 3 -21.95 7.98 14.33
N SER A 4 -20.80 8.35 14.88
CA SER A 4 -20.23 9.70 14.77
C SER A 4 -19.04 9.64 13.81
N VAL A 5 -18.61 10.73 13.20
CA VAL A 5 -17.34 10.81 12.46
C VAL A 5 -16.68 12.14 12.82
N SER A 6 -15.35 12.15 12.91
CA SER A 6 -14.55 13.33 13.23
C SER A 6 -14.06 14.07 11.99
N THR A 7 -14.01 13.40 10.84
CA THR A 7 -13.58 14.03 9.58
C THR A 7 -14.60 15.09 9.14
N GLU A 8 -14.09 16.25 8.71
CA GLU A 8 -14.89 17.33 8.14
C GLU A 8 -15.52 16.90 6.81
N PHE A 9 -16.84 17.06 6.69
CA PHE A 9 -17.59 16.75 5.48
C PHE A 9 -18.51 17.92 5.15
N THR A 10 -18.21 18.65 4.07
CA THR A 10 -18.87 19.91 3.73
C THR A 10 -19.73 19.80 2.48
N GLU A 11 -20.36 20.91 2.07
CA GLU A 11 -21.02 21.01 0.76
C GLU A 11 -20.05 20.72 -0.41
N HIS A 12 -18.74 20.97 -0.24
CA HIS A 12 -17.74 20.62 -1.25
C HIS A 12 -17.65 19.12 -1.47
N GLU A 13 -17.51 18.33 -0.40
CA GLU A 13 -17.48 16.87 -0.45
C GLU A 13 -18.78 16.29 -1.01
N GLN A 14 -19.93 16.86 -0.63
CA GLN A 14 -21.21 16.47 -1.24
C GLN A 14 -21.25 16.72 -2.75
N ASN A 15 -20.70 17.86 -3.20
CA ASN A 15 -20.60 18.17 -4.62
C ASN A 15 -19.68 17.19 -5.35
N ILE A 16 -18.59 16.72 -4.71
CA ILE A 16 -17.75 15.65 -5.26
C ILE A 16 -18.56 14.38 -5.50
N LEU A 17 -19.41 13.98 -4.54
CA LEU A 17 -20.29 12.83 -4.71
C LEU A 17 -21.33 13.07 -5.82
N LYS A 18 -22.14 14.12 -5.69
CA LYS A 18 -23.27 14.45 -6.58
C LYS A 18 -22.85 14.65 -8.04
N LYS A 19 -21.70 15.28 -8.29
CA LYS A 19 -21.19 15.57 -9.63
C LYS A 19 -20.27 14.49 -10.19
N ARG A 20 -20.12 13.36 -9.47
CA ARG A 20 -19.16 12.29 -9.80
C ARG A 20 -17.77 12.86 -10.11
N LEU A 21 -17.16 13.54 -9.15
CA LEU A 21 -15.78 14.02 -9.24
C LEU A 21 -14.82 13.05 -8.54
N MET A 22 -13.52 13.20 -8.83
CA MET A 22 -12.46 12.45 -8.16
C MET A 22 -12.47 12.74 -6.65
N PHE A 23 -12.28 11.70 -5.84
CA PHE A 23 -12.32 11.84 -4.39
C PHE A 23 -11.05 12.52 -3.85
N ASN A 24 -11.26 13.41 -2.88
CA ASN A 24 -10.22 14.03 -2.07
C ASN A 24 -10.04 13.26 -0.74
N ASP A 25 -9.04 13.66 0.05
CA ASP A 25 -8.76 13.08 1.36
C ASP A 25 -9.97 13.12 2.30
N ASN A 26 -10.78 14.17 2.27
CA ASN A 26 -11.93 14.30 3.16
C ASN A 26 -13.01 13.26 2.86
N VAL A 27 -13.34 13.01 1.59
CA VAL A 27 -14.29 11.96 1.20
C VAL A 27 -13.77 10.58 1.63
N LEU A 28 -12.48 10.29 1.38
CA LEU A 28 -11.88 9.02 1.79
C LEU A 28 -11.92 8.86 3.31
N ASN A 29 -11.36 9.82 4.07
CA ASN A 29 -11.26 9.71 5.52
C ASN A 29 -12.64 9.67 6.20
N PHE A 30 -13.62 10.44 5.70
CA PHE A 30 -15.01 10.37 6.17
C PHE A 30 -15.55 8.93 6.07
N TYR A 31 -15.42 8.32 4.90
CA TYR A 31 -16.01 7.01 4.69
C TYR A 31 -15.20 5.88 5.34
N LEU A 32 -13.87 5.99 5.39
CA LEU A 32 -13.02 5.07 6.16
C LEU A 32 -13.41 5.06 7.64
N GLU A 33 -13.62 6.23 8.26
CA GLU A 33 -14.10 6.32 9.65
C GLU A 33 -15.52 5.72 9.81
N TYR A 34 -16.41 5.98 8.86
CA TYR A 34 -17.76 5.39 8.85
C TYR A 34 -17.70 3.87 8.78
N LEU A 35 -16.91 3.30 7.85
CA LEU A 35 -16.74 1.87 7.68
C LEU A 35 -16.09 1.20 8.91
N GLU A 36 -15.07 1.83 9.49
CA GLU A 36 -14.43 1.34 10.71
C GLU A 36 -15.44 1.26 11.87
N LYS A 37 -16.34 2.24 12.00
CA LYS A 37 -17.39 2.22 13.04
C LYS A 37 -18.51 1.23 12.72
N LYS A 38 -18.81 0.99 11.45
CA LYS A 38 -19.91 0.11 11.02
C LYS A 38 -19.54 -1.37 11.03
N TYR A 39 -18.32 -1.70 10.60
CA TYR A 39 -17.87 -3.08 10.38
C TYR A 39 -16.55 -3.44 11.08
N GLY A 40 -15.79 -2.44 11.52
CA GLY A 40 -14.49 -2.65 12.13
C GLY A 40 -14.56 -3.41 13.45
N ASP A 41 -13.43 -4.02 13.80
CA ASP A 41 -13.17 -4.56 15.11
C ASP A 41 -11.73 -4.23 15.52
N LYS A 42 -11.32 -4.64 16.72
CA LYS A 42 -10.00 -4.31 17.26
C LYS A 42 -8.84 -5.04 16.58
N SER A 43 -9.08 -6.02 15.70
CA SER A 43 -8.01 -6.72 14.97
C SER A 43 -7.62 -6.04 13.67
N VAL A 44 -8.34 -5.00 13.23
CA VAL A 44 -8.03 -4.25 12.00
C VAL A 44 -7.79 -2.79 12.31
N CYS A 45 -6.61 -2.28 11.98
CA CYS A 45 -6.32 -0.84 12.06
C CYS A 45 -6.50 -0.18 10.69
N VAL A 46 -7.50 0.68 10.55
CA VAL A 46 -7.71 1.48 9.32
C VAL A 46 -7.00 2.82 9.45
N LEU A 47 -5.95 3.07 8.66
CA LEU A 47 -5.20 4.33 8.70
C LEU A 47 -5.87 5.39 7.82
N SER A 48 -5.72 6.66 8.22
CA SER A 48 -6.15 7.79 7.39
C SER A 48 -5.18 8.01 6.24
N THR A 49 -5.63 8.70 5.19
CA THR A 49 -4.82 8.99 4.00
C THR A 49 -3.55 9.79 4.32
N PHE A 50 -3.54 10.55 5.41
CA PHE A 50 -2.39 11.33 5.86
C PHE A 50 -1.24 10.48 6.44
N PHE A 51 -1.49 9.21 6.79
CA PHE A 51 -0.44 8.34 7.31
C PHE A 51 0.68 8.17 6.29
N PHE A 52 0.32 7.86 5.05
CA PHE A 52 1.30 7.58 4.00
C PHE A 52 2.18 8.80 3.70
N GLU A 53 1.62 10.01 3.71
CA GLU A 53 2.38 11.25 3.57
C GLU A 53 3.44 11.44 4.66
N ASN A 54 3.10 11.09 5.90
CA ASN A 54 4.05 11.16 7.01
C ASN A 54 5.10 10.05 6.91
N MET A 55 4.72 8.87 6.41
CA MET A 55 5.67 7.79 6.13
C MET A 55 6.68 8.18 5.07
N ARG A 56 6.27 8.84 3.99
CA ARG A 56 7.19 9.30 2.94
C ARG A 56 8.28 10.24 3.45
N ARG A 57 7.98 11.05 4.47
CA ARG A 57 8.96 11.96 5.10
C ARG A 57 10.11 11.22 5.77
N ALA A 58 9.91 9.96 6.18
CA ALA A 58 10.96 9.15 6.81
C ALA A 58 12.09 8.75 5.82
N ASN A 59 11.87 8.93 4.52
CA ASN A 59 12.89 8.70 3.49
C ASN A 59 13.74 9.94 3.19
N ASP A 60 13.41 11.11 3.74
CA ASP A 60 14.24 12.31 3.58
C ASP A 60 15.55 12.11 4.38
N PRO A 61 16.73 12.16 3.75
CA PRO A 61 18.00 11.96 4.44
C PRO A 61 18.30 13.04 5.49
N ASN A 62 17.58 14.16 5.49
CA ASN A 62 17.73 15.24 6.45
C ASN A 62 16.78 15.12 7.66
N VAL A 63 15.93 14.09 7.69
CA VAL A 63 14.96 13.86 8.77
C VAL A 63 15.46 12.75 9.70
N ASP A 64 15.24 12.92 11.01
CA ASP A 64 15.40 11.83 11.97
C ASP A 64 14.34 10.75 11.71
N LYS A 65 14.77 9.67 11.05
CA LYS A 65 13.91 8.55 10.63
C LYS A 65 13.20 7.90 11.82
N GLU A 66 13.90 7.68 12.93
CA GLU A 66 13.30 7.08 14.12
C GLU A 66 12.29 8.02 14.78
N GLY A 67 12.61 9.31 14.87
CA GLY A 67 11.66 10.33 15.31
C GLY A 67 10.40 10.35 14.44
N GLN A 68 10.54 10.28 13.11
CA GLN A 68 9.40 10.22 12.19
C GLN A 68 8.58 8.94 12.37
N PHE A 69 9.20 7.78 12.59
CA PHE A 69 8.49 6.55 12.94
C PHE A 69 7.73 6.68 14.25
N TYR A 70 8.29 7.33 15.27
CA TYR A 70 7.56 7.63 16.51
C TYR A 70 6.38 8.58 16.30
N HIS A 71 6.46 9.51 15.36
CA HIS A 71 5.31 10.32 14.97
C HIS A 71 4.22 9.48 14.30
N CYS A 72 4.58 8.57 13.40
CA CYS A 72 3.66 7.67 12.71
C CYS A 72 2.99 6.67 13.65
N SER A 73 3.69 6.18 14.69
CA SER A 73 3.12 5.25 15.67
C SER A 73 1.91 5.83 16.43
N ARG A 74 1.80 7.16 16.50
CA ARG A 74 0.65 7.85 17.14
C ARG A 74 -0.68 7.56 16.46
N TRP A 75 -0.71 7.15 15.19
CA TRP A 75 -1.95 6.70 14.54
C TRP A 75 -2.57 5.51 15.28
N PHE A 76 -1.73 4.58 15.74
CA PHE A 76 -2.14 3.40 16.50
C PHE A 76 -2.53 3.77 17.93
N SER A 77 -1.69 4.56 18.61
CA SER A 77 -1.96 4.97 20.00
C SER A 77 -3.24 5.81 20.15
N LYS A 78 -3.58 6.65 19.17
CA LYS A 78 -4.85 7.42 19.16
C LYS A 78 -6.09 6.52 19.13
N LYS A 79 -5.94 5.29 18.64
CA LYS A 79 -7.01 4.29 18.57
C LYS A 79 -6.99 3.29 19.73
N ASP A 80 -6.06 3.45 20.68
CA ASP A 80 -5.82 2.49 21.76
C ASP A 80 -5.53 1.08 21.21
N LEU A 81 -4.74 1.01 20.14
CA LEU A 81 -4.32 -0.23 19.47
C LEU A 81 -2.82 -0.43 19.64
N GLU A 82 -2.44 -1.64 20.05
CA GLU A 82 -1.06 -2.12 20.00
C GLU A 82 -0.90 -3.13 18.87
N LEU A 83 0.32 -3.26 18.32
CA LEU A 83 0.58 -4.16 17.19
C LEU A 83 0.22 -5.63 17.50
N LYS A 84 0.37 -6.07 18.76
CA LYS A 84 0.01 -7.42 19.22
C LYS A 84 -1.49 -7.74 19.11
N ASP A 85 -2.34 -6.71 19.12
CA ASP A 85 -3.80 -6.84 19.07
C ASP A 85 -4.33 -6.88 17.63
N LEU A 86 -3.46 -6.58 16.65
CA LEU A 86 -3.81 -6.46 15.25
C LEU A 86 -3.52 -7.75 14.46
N GLU A 87 -4.41 -8.04 13.54
CA GLU A 87 -4.26 -9.02 12.46
C GLU A 87 -3.99 -8.29 11.13
N TYR A 88 -4.56 -7.10 10.96
CA TYR A 88 -4.44 -6.34 9.72
C TYR A 88 -4.21 -4.84 9.94
N ILE A 89 -3.45 -4.22 9.03
CA ILE A 89 -3.36 -2.77 8.90
C ILE A 89 -3.76 -2.40 7.47
N ILE A 90 -4.77 -1.55 7.33
CA ILE A 90 -5.29 -1.06 6.05
C ILE A 90 -4.71 0.34 5.81
N ILE A 91 -4.01 0.53 4.69
CA ILE A 91 -3.27 1.74 4.36
C ILE A 91 -3.70 2.25 2.98
N PRO A 92 -4.54 3.29 2.92
CA PRO A 92 -4.78 4.05 1.69
C PRO A 92 -3.50 4.77 1.25
N ILE A 93 -3.16 4.68 -0.03
CA ILE A 93 -1.97 5.30 -0.61
C ILE A 93 -2.36 6.21 -1.75
N ASN A 94 -1.81 7.43 -1.78
CA ASN A 94 -1.89 8.34 -2.91
C ASN A 94 -0.51 8.54 -3.54
N VAL A 95 -0.34 8.07 -4.77
CA VAL A 95 0.87 8.29 -5.57
C VAL A 95 0.46 8.92 -6.88
N GLU A 96 1.01 10.09 -7.20
CA GLU A 96 0.76 10.77 -8.47
C GLU A 96 -0.73 10.97 -8.82
N ARG A 97 -1.57 11.26 -7.80
CA ARG A 97 -3.04 11.42 -7.92
C ARG A 97 -3.79 10.12 -8.18
N HIS A 98 -3.15 8.98 -7.96
CA HIS A 98 -3.77 7.67 -7.99
C HIS A 98 -3.92 7.09 -6.59
N TRP A 99 -5.15 6.69 -6.25
CA TRP A 99 -5.47 6.01 -5.01
C TRP A 99 -5.33 4.50 -5.17
N THR A 100 -4.49 3.89 -4.35
CA THR A 100 -4.28 2.44 -4.27
C THR A 100 -4.32 1.99 -2.81
N LEU A 101 -4.47 0.68 -2.56
CA LEU A 101 -4.65 0.15 -1.22
C LEU A 101 -3.63 -0.94 -0.90
N LEU A 102 -2.97 -0.78 0.25
CA LEU A 102 -2.22 -1.88 0.88
C LEU A 102 -2.98 -2.41 2.10
N ILE A 103 -3.03 -3.73 2.24
CA ILE A 103 -3.47 -4.41 3.45
C ILE A 103 -2.31 -5.25 3.96
N TYR A 104 -1.72 -4.87 5.08
CA TYR A 104 -0.71 -5.66 5.76
C TYR A 104 -1.39 -6.76 6.56
N CYS A 105 -1.08 -8.02 6.25
CA CYS A 105 -1.42 -9.16 7.08
C CYS A 105 -0.28 -9.35 8.09
N LEU A 106 -0.56 -9.14 9.37
CA LEU A 106 0.44 -9.14 10.43
C LEU A 106 0.67 -10.54 10.98
N GLN A 107 1.90 -10.76 11.41
CA GLN A 107 2.33 -11.92 12.16
C GLN A 107 2.19 -11.59 13.66
N SER A 108 1.00 -11.82 14.24
CA SER A 108 0.74 -11.60 15.66
C SER A 108 0.82 -12.89 16.49
N ASP A 109 0.93 -12.78 17.81
CA ASP A 109 0.91 -13.92 18.74
C ASP A 109 -0.38 -14.76 18.65
N ARG A 110 -1.45 -14.23 18.05
CA ARG A 110 -2.66 -14.99 17.66
C ARG A 110 -2.40 -16.00 16.54
N MET A 111 -1.42 -15.73 15.67
CA MET A 111 -1.11 -16.52 14.47
C MET A 111 0.08 -17.48 14.68
N LEU A 112 0.94 -17.24 15.69
CA LEU A 112 2.19 -17.99 15.90
C LEU A 112 2.17 -18.99 17.06
N LYS A 113 1.24 -19.94 17.07
CA LYS A 113 1.51 -21.20 17.79
C LYS A 113 2.43 -22.13 16.97
N GLY A 114 3.70 -21.74 16.86
CA GLY A 114 4.83 -22.67 16.71
C GLY A 114 5.13 -23.25 15.31
N GLY A 115 4.74 -22.62 14.21
CA GLY A 115 5.05 -23.10 12.85
C GLY A 115 6.16 -22.32 12.17
N LYS A 116 7.13 -23.03 11.55
CA LYS A 116 7.98 -22.45 10.49
C LYS A 116 7.09 -21.92 9.36
N ARG A 117 7.57 -20.90 8.63
CA ARG A 117 6.97 -20.41 7.37
C ARG A 117 6.56 -21.63 6.52
N LYS A 118 5.27 -21.74 6.21
CA LYS A 118 4.77 -22.69 5.22
C LYS A 118 4.33 -21.87 4.01
N PHE A 119 5.26 -21.31 3.23
CA PHE A 119 4.91 -21.01 1.83
C PHE A 119 6.07 -20.89 0.84
N CYS A 120 5.75 -21.32 -0.39
CA CYS A 120 6.54 -21.49 -1.62
C CYS A 120 7.75 -22.45 -1.53
N GLU A 121 7.71 -23.53 -2.32
CA GLU A 121 8.80 -24.49 -2.51
C GLU A 121 10.09 -23.78 -2.96
N GLU A 122 11.26 -24.33 -2.56
CA GLU A 122 12.57 -23.87 -3.02
C GLU A 122 12.63 -23.80 -4.55
N TYR A 123 13.17 -22.69 -5.05
CA TYR A 123 12.91 -22.14 -6.37
C TYR A 123 14.07 -22.33 -7.36
N GLU A 124 13.75 -22.44 -8.65
CA GLU A 124 14.68 -22.33 -9.79
C GLU A 124 14.57 -20.93 -10.44
N PHE A 125 15.56 -20.06 -10.23
CA PHE A 125 15.52 -18.64 -10.55
C PHE A 125 15.28 -18.28 -12.04
N ASP A 126 14.34 -17.36 -12.31
CA ASP A 126 14.04 -16.88 -13.66
C ASP A 126 15.23 -16.05 -14.12
N GLN A 127 15.95 -16.62 -15.07
CA GLN A 127 17.18 -16.07 -15.60
C GLN A 127 16.97 -14.65 -16.16
N ARG A 128 15.75 -14.28 -16.57
CA ARG A 128 15.40 -12.93 -17.02
C ARG A 128 15.51 -11.90 -15.91
N LEU A 129 15.05 -12.21 -14.70
CA LEU A 129 15.14 -11.30 -13.54
C LEU A 129 16.59 -11.07 -13.13
N ASN A 130 17.42 -12.11 -13.14
CA ASN A 130 18.86 -11.99 -12.87
C ASN A 130 19.56 -11.07 -13.89
N LEU A 131 19.29 -11.30 -15.18
CA LEU A 131 19.89 -10.51 -16.25
C LEU A 131 19.52 -9.02 -16.11
N LEU A 132 18.27 -8.74 -15.77
CA LEU A 132 17.75 -7.39 -15.65
C LEU A 132 18.30 -6.68 -14.40
N ASN A 133 18.39 -7.38 -13.27
CA ASN A 133 19.03 -6.87 -12.05
C ASN A 133 20.50 -6.51 -12.29
N GLU A 134 21.25 -7.36 -13.00
CA GLU A 134 22.65 -7.06 -13.33
C GLU A 134 22.76 -5.85 -14.26
N GLN A 135 21.85 -5.69 -15.24
CA GLN A 135 21.81 -4.48 -16.07
C GLN A 135 21.52 -3.20 -15.27
N ILE A 136 20.59 -3.26 -14.32
CA ILE A 136 20.26 -2.13 -13.45
C ILE A 136 21.47 -1.75 -12.58
N LYS A 137 22.17 -2.73 -12.01
CA LYS A 137 23.40 -2.50 -11.23
C LYS A 137 24.50 -1.83 -12.06
N LEU A 138 24.73 -2.30 -13.29
CA LEU A 138 25.75 -1.74 -14.17
C LEU A 138 25.44 -0.27 -14.53
N LEU A 139 24.18 0.04 -14.84
CA LEU A 139 23.77 1.43 -15.11
C LEU A 139 23.89 2.32 -13.86
N ALA A 140 23.54 1.80 -12.68
CA ALA A 140 23.68 2.53 -11.42
C ALA A 140 25.15 2.89 -11.14
N GLN A 141 26.07 1.95 -11.39
CA GLN A 141 27.51 2.17 -11.29
C GLN A 141 27.99 3.23 -12.28
N GLU A 142 27.51 3.20 -13.52
CA GLU A 142 27.86 4.19 -14.55
C GLU A 142 27.38 5.60 -14.19
N VAL A 143 26.16 5.74 -13.68
CA VAL A 143 25.63 7.02 -13.16
C VAL A 143 26.51 7.52 -12.00
N GLN A 144 26.85 6.63 -11.06
CA GLN A 144 27.71 6.99 -9.92
C GLN A 144 29.10 7.44 -10.37
N MET A 145 29.71 6.76 -11.35
CA MET A 145 30.99 7.16 -11.94
C MET A 145 30.91 8.55 -12.58
N ASN A 146 29.87 8.82 -13.38
CA ASN A 146 29.69 10.10 -14.03
C ASN A 146 29.51 11.24 -13.00
N LEU A 147 28.76 10.98 -11.93
CA LEU A 147 28.58 11.92 -10.81
C LEU A 147 29.84 12.11 -9.96
N SER A 148 30.75 11.15 -9.89
CA SER A 148 32.00 11.27 -9.12
C SER A 148 33.08 12.14 -9.78
N SER A 149 32.89 12.49 -11.06
CA SER A 149 33.88 13.20 -11.89
C SER A 149 33.63 14.72 -11.99
N VAL A 150 33.11 15.32 -10.91
CA VAL A 150 32.78 16.77 -10.85
C VAL A 150 34.04 17.62 -10.71
N ASP A 151 34.07 18.76 -11.39
CA ASP A 151 35.14 19.77 -11.29
C ASP A 151 35.18 20.41 -9.89
N GLU A 152 36.29 21.05 -9.50
CA GLU A 152 36.56 21.64 -8.18
C GLU A 152 35.48 22.64 -7.70
N ASN A 153 34.66 23.14 -8.63
CA ASN A 153 33.56 24.07 -8.36
C ASN A 153 32.19 23.39 -8.12
N ASN A 154 32.11 22.05 -8.06
CA ASN A 154 30.87 21.30 -7.85
C ASN A 154 29.78 21.49 -8.93
N ILE A 155 30.17 21.93 -10.14
CA ILE A 155 29.24 22.13 -11.26
C ILE A 155 29.40 20.95 -12.24
N ILE A 156 28.31 20.20 -12.42
CA ILE A 156 28.23 19.14 -13.45
C ILE A 156 28.06 19.84 -14.81
N SER A 157 28.86 19.46 -15.81
CA SER A 157 28.69 19.99 -17.16
C SER A 157 27.33 19.57 -17.74
N GLU A 158 26.71 20.44 -18.55
CA GLU A 158 25.43 20.15 -19.22
C GLU A 158 25.46 18.81 -19.98
N HIS A 159 26.61 18.49 -20.57
CA HIS A 159 26.83 17.20 -21.24
C HIS A 159 26.73 16.00 -20.27
N LYS A 160 27.45 16.02 -19.14
CA LYS A 160 27.38 14.95 -18.13
C LYS A 160 26.01 14.84 -17.49
N TYR A 161 25.32 15.97 -17.29
CA TYR A 161 23.94 15.97 -16.82
C TYR A 161 23.02 15.24 -17.79
N ASN A 162 23.12 15.52 -19.10
CA ASN A 162 22.33 14.86 -20.12
C ASN A 162 22.64 13.37 -20.25
N GLU A 163 23.91 12.96 -20.12
CA GLU A 163 24.30 11.54 -20.08
C GLU A 163 23.71 10.82 -18.87
N CYS A 164 23.84 11.39 -17.66
CA CYS A 164 23.22 10.84 -16.45
C CYS A 164 21.70 10.73 -16.59
N LEU A 165 21.05 11.75 -17.17
CA LEU A 165 19.60 11.75 -17.37
C LEU A 165 19.16 10.60 -18.31
N LEU A 166 19.93 10.35 -19.39
CA LEU A 166 19.66 9.25 -20.30
C LEU A 166 19.82 7.88 -19.62
N LEU A 167 20.88 7.70 -18.84
CA LEU A 167 21.12 6.47 -18.06
C LEU A 167 20.02 6.23 -17.04
N ILE A 168 19.60 7.27 -16.32
CA ILE A 168 18.51 7.21 -15.34
C ILE A 168 17.19 6.81 -16.03
N ASN A 169 16.88 7.38 -17.20
CA ASN A 169 15.67 7.01 -17.93
C ASN A 169 15.70 5.55 -18.39
N LYS A 170 16.86 5.08 -18.89
CA LYS A 170 17.04 3.66 -19.23
C LYS A 170 16.91 2.75 -18.02
N MET A 171 17.46 3.14 -16.86
CA MET A 171 17.27 2.41 -15.60
C MET A 171 15.79 2.33 -15.23
N LYS A 172 15.04 3.42 -15.33
CA LYS A 172 13.59 3.43 -15.05
C LYS A 172 12.82 2.45 -15.95
N GLU A 173 13.14 2.39 -17.23
CA GLU A 173 12.52 1.43 -18.16
C GLU A 173 12.82 -0.02 -17.76
N LEU A 174 14.07 -0.34 -17.39
CA LEU A 174 14.45 -1.67 -16.95
C LEU A 174 13.81 -2.05 -15.60
N ILE A 175 13.74 -1.10 -14.65
CA ILE A 175 13.03 -1.29 -13.38
C ILE A 175 11.56 -1.60 -13.65
N ASN A 176 10.90 -0.86 -14.54
CA ASN A 176 9.51 -1.12 -14.90
C ASN A 176 9.32 -2.51 -15.51
N HIS A 177 10.21 -2.95 -16.41
CA HIS A 177 10.18 -4.32 -16.94
C HIS A 177 10.44 -5.39 -15.86
N PHE A 178 11.30 -5.07 -14.89
CA PHE A 178 11.62 -5.98 -13.78
C PHE A 178 10.37 -6.20 -12.95
N GLU A 179 9.72 -5.11 -12.55
CA GLU A 179 8.49 -5.14 -11.76
C GLU A 179 7.38 -5.93 -12.48
N VAL A 180 7.23 -5.78 -13.81
CA VAL A 180 6.22 -6.54 -14.58
C VAL A 180 6.51 -8.04 -14.59
N ILE A 181 7.75 -8.46 -14.87
CA ILE A 181 8.09 -9.90 -14.91
C ILE A 181 7.97 -10.51 -13.52
N GLU A 182 8.44 -9.80 -12.50
CA GLU A 182 8.38 -10.23 -11.12
C GLU A 182 6.91 -10.40 -10.68
N PHE A 183 6.04 -9.46 -11.03
CA PHE A 183 4.60 -9.54 -10.82
C PHE A 183 3.96 -10.76 -11.51
N GLU A 184 4.27 -11.02 -12.79
CA GLU A 184 3.73 -12.17 -13.52
C GLU A 184 4.15 -13.50 -12.86
N GLU A 185 5.38 -13.56 -12.37
CA GLU A 185 5.92 -14.73 -11.71
C GLU A 185 5.35 -14.94 -10.30
N GLU A 186 5.20 -13.88 -9.50
CA GLU A 186 4.57 -13.94 -8.18
C GLU A 186 3.10 -14.39 -8.28
N ASN A 187 2.34 -13.85 -9.24
CA ASN A 187 0.92 -14.20 -9.42
C ASN A 187 0.68 -15.66 -9.81
N LYS A 188 1.61 -16.32 -10.52
CA LYS A 188 1.50 -17.76 -10.83
C LYS A 188 1.69 -18.64 -9.60
N ARG A 189 2.33 -18.12 -8.54
CA ARG A 189 2.82 -18.89 -7.40
C ARG A 189 1.91 -18.81 -6.17
N ILE A 190 1.01 -17.83 -6.12
CA ILE A 190 0.13 -17.63 -4.97
C ILE A 190 -0.94 -18.72 -4.94
N ASN A 191 -0.86 -19.62 -3.97
CA ASN A 191 -1.98 -20.51 -3.64
C ASN A 191 -3.04 -19.68 -2.91
N GLU A 192 -4.02 -19.17 -3.66
CA GLU A 192 -5.07 -18.29 -3.13
C GLU A 192 -5.96 -18.98 -2.07
N ASP A 193 -5.92 -20.32 -1.94
CA ASP A 193 -6.68 -21.10 -0.96
C ASP A 193 -6.03 -21.11 0.44
N ILE A 194 -4.81 -20.60 0.59
CA ILE A 194 -4.13 -20.63 1.89
C ILE A 194 -4.66 -19.53 2.81
N PRO A 195 -4.89 -19.86 4.09
CA PRO A 195 -5.29 -18.87 5.07
C PRO A 195 -4.30 -17.69 5.16
N LEU A 196 -4.83 -16.46 5.18
CA LEU A 196 -4.05 -15.21 5.26
C LEU A 196 -3.09 -15.19 6.46
N ASN A 197 -3.46 -15.88 7.55
CA ASN A 197 -2.61 -16.00 8.73
C ASN A 197 -1.44 -16.98 8.56
N GLU A 198 -1.52 -17.93 7.64
CA GLU A 198 -0.45 -18.88 7.35
C GLU A 198 0.59 -18.30 6.38
N ILE A 199 0.18 -17.33 5.54
CA ILE A 199 1.08 -16.59 4.64
C ILE A 199 1.63 -15.29 5.26
N ALA A 200 1.08 -14.84 6.38
CA ALA A 200 1.57 -13.66 7.11
C ALA A 200 3.00 -13.91 7.66
N PRO A 201 3.85 -12.87 7.70
CA PRO A 201 3.58 -11.49 7.34
C PRO A 201 3.64 -11.29 5.81
N CYS A 202 2.63 -10.64 5.26
CA CYS A 202 2.56 -10.32 3.83
C CYS A 202 1.78 -9.02 3.60
N VAL A 203 1.87 -8.47 2.40
CA VAL A 203 1.14 -7.26 1.99
C VAL A 203 0.25 -7.61 0.82
N LEU A 204 -1.05 -7.39 0.95
CA LEU A 204 -1.96 -7.45 -0.18
C LEU A 204 -1.98 -6.07 -0.85
N ASN A 205 -1.63 -6.03 -2.12
CA ASN A 205 -1.74 -4.83 -2.96
C ASN A 205 -3.00 -4.91 -3.82
N LEU A 206 -3.87 -3.90 -3.69
CA LEU A 206 -5.14 -3.81 -4.40
C LEU A 206 -5.18 -2.53 -5.22
N ASP A 207 -5.10 -2.70 -6.53
CA ASP A 207 -5.05 -1.60 -7.48
C ASP A 207 -6.08 -1.76 -8.61
N SER A 208 -6.99 -0.80 -8.72
CA SER A 208 -8.04 -0.78 -9.76
C SER A 208 -7.54 -0.28 -11.11
N LEU A 209 -6.36 0.37 -11.17
CA LEU A 209 -5.62 0.63 -12.38
C LEU A 209 -4.42 -0.30 -12.38
N ASN A 210 -4.53 -1.47 -13.01
CA ASN A 210 -3.42 -2.41 -13.24
C ASN A 210 -2.17 -1.81 -13.97
N ILE A 211 -2.11 -0.48 -14.13
CA ILE A 211 -1.06 0.33 -14.74
C ILE A 211 -0.13 0.92 -13.67
N SER A 212 -0.63 1.21 -12.47
CA SER A 212 0.24 1.52 -11.34
C SER A 212 0.71 0.19 -10.77
N ASN A 213 1.87 -0.26 -11.25
CA ASN A 213 2.79 -0.94 -10.37
C ASN A 213 2.93 0.00 -9.17
N THR A 214 2.12 -0.16 -8.13
CA THR A 214 2.31 0.51 -6.85
C THR A 214 3.71 0.08 -6.47
N PRO A 215 4.73 0.94 -6.66
CA PRO A 215 6.06 0.40 -6.82
C PRO A 215 6.44 -0.33 -5.54
N LYS A 216 7.14 -1.46 -5.65
CA LYS A 216 7.62 -2.16 -4.45
C LYS A 216 8.34 -1.19 -3.52
N PHE A 217 8.98 -0.14 -4.07
CA PHE A 217 9.59 0.95 -3.29
C PHE A 217 8.66 1.55 -2.21
N LEU A 218 7.35 1.66 -2.47
CA LEU A 218 6.37 2.22 -1.54
C LEU A 218 6.13 1.33 -0.32
N SER A 219 6.23 0.00 -0.49
CA SER A 219 6.08 -0.93 0.63
C SER A 219 7.31 -0.95 1.52
N TYR A 220 8.54 -0.75 1.01
CA TYR A 220 9.75 -0.85 1.88
C TYR A 220 9.73 0.11 3.07
N THR A 221 9.41 1.40 2.88
CA THR A 221 9.40 2.34 4.02
C THR A 221 8.34 1.98 5.05
N ILE A 222 7.20 1.44 4.59
CA ILE A 222 6.16 0.93 5.48
C ILE A 222 6.64 -0.36 6.16
N ASN A 223 7.30 -1.27 5.44
CA ASN A 223 7.91 -2.49 5.98
C ASN A 223 8.91 -2.16 7.09
N GLU A 224 9.85 -1.24 6.84
CA GLU A 224 10.81 -0.77 7.84
C GLU A 224 10.10 -0.23 9.09
N PHE A 225 9.01 0.51 8.92
CA PHE A 225 8.22 1.02 10.03
C PHE A 225 7.48 -0.08 10.81
N ILE A 226 6.85 -1.04 10.11
CA ILE A 226 6.19 -2.18 10.77
C ILE A 226 7.25 -3.05 11.49
N ALA A 227 8.44 -3.26 10.91
CA ALA A 227 9.55 -3.95 11.57
C ALA A 227 10.04 -3.20 12.82
N TRP A 228 10.17 -1.87 12.70
CA TRP A 228 10.48 -0.99 13.83
C TRP A 228 9.43 -1.05 14.94
N MET A 229 8.15 -1.26 14.61
CA MET A 229 7.10 -1.51 15.61
C MET A 229 7.20 -2.93 16.21
N TYR A 230 7.49 -3.96 15.41
CA TYR A 230 7.69 -5.33 15.91
C TYR A 230 8.86 -5.44 16.89
N GLN A 231 9.97 -4.75 16.62
CA GLN A 231 11.13 -4.74 17.51
C GLN A 231 10.77 -4.22 18.92
N ARG A 232 9.83 -3.28 19.03
CA ARG A 232 9.37 -2.72 20.31
C ARG A 232 8.57 -3.73 21.15
N ILE A 233 8.05 -4.77 20.53
CA ILE A 233 7.38 -5.88 21.19
C ILE A 233 8.19 -7.18 21.12
N ASN A 234 9.50 -7.09 20.87
CA ASN A 234 10.44 -8.21 20.78
C ASN A 234 10.09 -9.27 19.72
N ILE A 235 9.46 -8.85 18.62
CA ILE A 235 9.26 -9.68 17.43
C ILE A 235 10.33 -9.30 16.41
N TYR A 236 11.07 -10.29 15.91
CA TYR A 236 11.99 -10.10 14.79
C TYR A 236 11.26 -10.36 13.48
N TRP A 237 11.31 -9.38 12.58
CA TRP A 237 10.81 -9.50 11.22
C TRP A 237 11.85 -8.92 10.28
N ASP A 238 12.23 -9.70 9.27
CA ASP A 238 13.07 -9.24 8.17
C ASP A 238 12.22 -8.42 7.20
N ASP A 239 12.47 -7.12 7.16
CA ASP A 239 11.75 -6.13 6.35
C ASP A 239 12.15 -6.16 4.87
N LEU A 240 13.21 -6.90 4.51
CA LEU A 240 13.68 -7.07 3.14
C LEU A 240 12.98 -8.22 2.40
N GLU A 241 12.31 -9.13 3.11
CA GLU A 241 11.66 -10.32 2.54
C GLU A 241 10.13 -10.27 2.54
N VAL A 242 9.53 -9.08 2.62
CA VAL A 242 8.07 -8.96 2.70
C VAL A 242 7.40 -9.41 1.41
N ASN A 243 6.61 -10.46 1.50
CA ASN A 243 5.84 -10.98 0.39
C ASN A 243 4.72 -9.99 0.02
N CYS A 244 4.86 -9.33 -1.13
CA CYS A 244 3.83 -8.45 -1.69
C CYS A 244 3.00 -9.25 -2.68
N ILE A 245 1.70 -9.37 -2.42
CA ILE A 245 0.75 -10.17 -3.18
C ILE A 245 -0.21 -9.21 -3.86
N HIS A 246 -0.17 -9.18 -5.18
CA HIS A 246 -1.12 -8.41 -5.96
C HIS A 246 -2.44 -9.17 -6.08
N VAL A 247 -3.50 -8.64 -5.50
CA VAL A 247 -4.82 -9.27 -5.55
C VAL A 247 -5.48 -8.91 -6.88
N ASN A 248 -5.99 -9.89 -7.60
CA ASN A 248 -6.83 -9.63 -8.77
C ASN A 248 -8.16 -9.02 -8.31
N VAL A 249 -8.33 -7.72 -8.57
CA VAL A 249 -9.49 -6.93 -8.16
C VAL A 249 -10.26 -6.41 -9.37
N PRO A 250 -11.56 -6.07 -9.23
CA PRO A 250 -12.29 -5.34 -10.26
C PRO A 250 -11.53 -4.10 -10.72
N GLN A 251 -11.39 -3.96 -12.04
CA GLN A 251 -10.67 -2.86 -12.66
C GLN A 251 -11.61 -1.70 -12.96
N GLN A 252 -11.13 -0.48 -12.79
CA GLN A 252 -11.93 0.72 -13.06
C GLN A 252 -11.99 1.02 -14.56
N PRO A 253 -13.11 1.57 -15.06
CA PRO A 253 -13.29 1.82 -16.48
C PRO A 253 -12.58 3.11 -16.97
N SER A 254 -12.22 4.02 -16.06
CA SER A 254 -11.60 5.31 -16.37
C SER A 254 -10.43 5.62 -15.44
N ASN A 255 -9.68 6.71 -15.64
CA ASN A 255 -8.47 7.02 -14.86
C ASN A 255 -8.71 7.84 -13.57
N TRP A 256 -9.96 8.00 -13.10
CA TRP A 256 -10.29 8.93 -12.01
C TRP A 256 -11.23 8.36 -10.93
N GLU A 257 -11.59 7.09 -11.03
CA GLU A 257 -12.51 6.40 -10.11
C GLU A 257 -11.78 5.63 -8.99
N CYS A 258 -10.45 5.75 -8.90
CA CYS A 258 -9.63 4.94 -8.01
C CYS A 258 -9.95 5.11 -6.53
N GLY A 259 -10.34 6.31 -6.10
CA GLY A 259 -10.81 6.52 -4.73
C GLY A 259 -12.10 5.75 -4.41
N GLU A 260 -12.97 5.53 -5.39
CA GLU A 260 -14.23 4.79 -5.24
C GLU A 260 -13.96 3.29 -5.09
N TYR A 261 -13.08 2.75 -5.94
CA TYR A 261 -12.64 1.36 -5.88
C TYR A 261 -11.85 1.06 -4.60
N LEU A 262 -10.97 1.96 -4.16
CA LEU A 262 -10.27 1.83 -2.89
C LEU A 262 -11.24 1.66 -1.72
N LEU A 263 -12.25 2.54 -1.62
CA LEU A 263 -13.24 2.48 -0.54
C LEU A 263 -14.12 1.23 -0.63
N TYR A 264 -14.46 0.79 -1.85
CA TYR A 264 -15.13 -0.49 -2.09
C TYR A 264 -14.31 -1.66 -1.54
N PHE A 265 -13.01 -1.72 -1.85
CA PHE A 265 -12.12 -2.79 -1.36
C PHE A 265 -12.05 -2.82 0.16
N VAL A 266 -11.93 -1.66 0.80
CA VAL A 266 -11.93 -1.55 2.27
C VAL A 266 -13.26 -2.02 2.86
N ARG A 267 -14.41 -1.60 2.30
CA ARG A 267 -15.72 -2.03 2.77
C ARG A 267 -15.86 -3.55 2.70
N ILE A 268 -15.55 -4.15 1.55
CA ILE A 268 -15.67 -5.59 1.34
C ILE A 268 -14.78 -6.34 2.34
N PHE A 269 -13.53 -5.90 2.55
CA PHE A 269 -12.63 -6.53 3.51
C PHE A 269 -13.16 -6.47 4.95
N LEU A 270 -13.60 -5.29 5.40
CA LEU A 270 -14.11 -5.10 6.77
C LEU A 270 -15.46 -5.82 7.00
N GLN A 271 -16.33 -5.81 6.00
CA GLN A 271 -17.68 -6.38 6.10
C GLN A 271 -17.65 -7.92 6.08
N TYR A 272 -16.86 -8.52 5.18
CA TYR A 272 -16.86 -9.98 4.98
C TYR A 272 -15.69 -10.70 5.65
N LYS A 273 -14.63 -9.98 6.06
CA LYS A 273 -13.48 -10.50 6.83
C LYS A 273 -12.88 -11.79 6.22
N PRO A 274 -12.43 -11.73 4.95
CA PRO A 274 -11.98 -12.90 4.22
C PRO A 274 -10.84 -13.62 4.93
N LYS A 275 -10.82 -14.95 4.85
CA LYS A 275 -9.77 -15.78 5.46
C LYS A 275 -8.69 -16.19 4.47
N THR A 276 -8.98 -16.13 3.18
CA THR A 276 -8.05 -16.48 2.10
C THR A 276 -8.10 -15.41 1.00
N ILE A 277 -7.09 -15.37 0.13
CA ILE A 277 -7.09 -14.46 -1.03
C ILE A 277 -8.24 -14.80 -1.98
N LYS A 278 -8.54 -16.09 -2.14
CA LYS A 278 -9.63 -16.58 -2.99
C LYS A 278 -11.01 -16.12 -2.50
N GLU A 279 -11.25 -16.19 -1.18
CA GLU A 279 -12.48 -15.67 -0.59
C GLU A 279 -12.58 -14.16 -0.81
N PHE A 280 -11.50 -13.43 -0.54
CA PHE A 280 -11.50 -11.98 -0.74
C PHE A 280 -11.83 -11.61 -2.18
N ARG A 281 -11.15 -12.26 -3.14
CA ARG A 281 -11.44 -12.11 -4.57
C ARG A 281 -12.90 -12.42 -4.86
N SER A 282 -13.43 -13.53 -4.36
CA SER A 282 -14.84 -13.89 -4.59
C SER A 282 -15.79 -12.78 -4.14
N PHE A 283 -15.60 -12.21 -2.95
CA PHE A 283 -16.43 -11.11 -2.45
C PHE A 283 -16.26 -9.82 -3.26
N LEU A 284 -15.06 -9.53 -3.74
CA LEU A 284 -14.81 -8.34 -4.58
C LEU A 284 -15.58 -8.38 -5.91
N PHE A 285 -15.96 -9.55 -6.41
CA PHE A 285 -16.73 -9.70 -7.65
C PHE A 285 -18.23 -9.95 -7.43
N THR A 286 -18.74 -9.90 -6.19
CA THR A 286 -20.20 -10.07 -5.94
C THR A 286 -21.01 -8.81 -6.14
N GLU A 287 -20.38 -7.64 -6.04
CA GLU A 287 -21.04 -6.34 -6.11
C GLU A 287 -20.38 -5.46 -7.18
N ASP A 288 -21.13 -4.49 -7.69
CA ASP A 288 -20.63 -3.50 -8.65
C ASP A 288 -19.94 -2.36 -7.89
N PRO A 289 -18.61 -2.14 -8.06
CA PRO A 289 -17.88 -1.11 -7.33
C PRO A 289 -18.39 0.31 -7.60
N THR A 290 -19.02 0.56 -8.75
CA THR A 290 -19.52 1.89 -9.14
C THR A 290 -20.73 2.37 -8.31
N LYS A 291 -21.31 1.46 -7.52
CA LYS A 291 -22.38 1.76 -6.55
C LYS A 291 -21.82 2.29 -5.24
N GLU A 292 -20.51 2.19 -5.01
CA GLU A 292 -19.91 2.61 -3.75
C GLU A 292 -20.12 4.11 -3.51
N ARG A 293 -20.11 4.93 -4.56
CA ARG A 293 -20.43 6.36 -4.45
C ARG A 293 -21.82 6.64 -3.86
N ASP A 294 -22.83 5.87 -4.27
CA ASP A 294 -24.19 6.01 -3.75
C ASP A 294 -24.25 5.57 -2.28
N LEU A 295 -23.48 4.54 -1.89
CA LEU A 295 -23.34 4.11 -0.50
C LEU A 295 -22.67 5.19 0.37
N ILE A 296 -21.64 5.87 -0.15
CA ILE A 296 -21.00 7.00 0.53
C ILE A 296 -21.99 8.16 0.70
N GLN A 297 -22.80 8.44 -0.32
CA GLN A 297 -23.82 9.48 -0.24
C GLN A 297 -24.90 9.13 0.80
N ASN A 298 -25.35 7.88 0.85
CA ASN A 298 -26.29 7.42 1.87
C ASN A 298 -25.70 7.51 3.28
N ALA A 299 -24.41 7.13 3.44
CA ALA A 299 -23.71 7.29 4.71
C ALA A 299 -23.63 8.77 5.12
N ALA A 300 -23.35 9.69 4.20
CA ALA A 300 -23.37 11.13 4.49
C ALA A 300 -24.75 11.60 4.99
N ILE A 301 -25.83 11.16 4.34
CA ILE A 301 -27.21 11.48 4.75
C ILE A 301 -27.54 10.89 6.12
N GLU A 302 -27.17 9.63 6.39
CA GLU A 302 -27.34 8.98 7.71
C GLU A 302 -26.65 9.77 8.83
N MET A 303 -25.54 10.43 8.51
CA MET A 303 -24.73 11.23 9.42
C MET A 303 -25.19 12.69 9.53
N GLY A 304 -26.26 13.08 8.82
CA GLY A 304 -26.86 14.42 8.88
C GLY A 304 -26.26 15.43 7.89
N PHE A 305 -25.47 14.98 6.92
CA PHE A 305 -24.97 15.82 5.83
C PHE A 305 -25.97 15.74 4.65
N HIS A 306 -26.63 16.87 4.33
CA HIS A 306 -27.65 16.97 3.28
C HIS A 306 -27.19 17.83 2.10
#